data_AF-A0AAV2S436-F1
#
_entry.id   AF-A0AAV2S436-F1
#
_cell.length_a   1.000
_cell.length_b   1.000
_cell.length_c   1.000
_cell.angle_alpha   90.00
_cell.angle_beta   90.00
_cell.angle_gamma   90.00
#
_symmetry.space_group_name_H-M   'P 1'
#
loop_
_entity.id
_entity.type
_entity.pdbx_description
1 polymer ?
#
loop_
_entity_poly.entity_id
_entity_poly.type
_entity_poly.pdbx_seq_one_letter_code
_entity_poly.pdbx_strand_id
1 'polypeptide(L)'
;MDVYAKTKMLRIALFLGLGLGMLVTTTANSIRDSDPITLDDTQAVGTDLEGRDHFDSFPIIFQKFIKLPMINIFKVDPVPCMCPISGANGICHTEQDCMDMGGFYNTPADEESKHISLVSHKPSTCGGGHGVCCRTNAVCGDTITASGTYFTSPTSPYGTAGVCSVDLAPTEGCCKVMLEFETFDLLGPIEGECTNDTFVVVGANSDTEIPVLCGENGGQHMYIDIDNSEGPFHLIVTTSDTAYLRDWKIKVTYVPCGGCPPNRCLQYHPETTGSIKSFAYPTMLNNQKYAICFGYVPGYCDIGVDFTRFDLGAIEGPCTSDFVAAGTEKFCGDFMNFTMQANATAGPISLMVMSDDDGERVEEGFSGTYTMMGC
;
A
#
# COMPACT_ATOMS: atom_id res chain seq x y z
N MET A 1 -54.22 -17.01 39.86
CA MET A 1 -53.54 -18.29 39.59
C MET A 1 -52.15 -17.94 39.09
N ASP A 2 -51.36 -17.33 39.96
CA ASP A 2 -50.33 -17.96 40.83
C ASP A 2 -49.01 -18.06 40.06
N VAL A 3 -48.11 -17.09 40.19
CA VAL A 3 -47.13 -16.90 41.29
C VAL A 3 -46.15 -18.07 41.37
N TYR A 4 -44.87 -17.84 41.04
CA TYR A 4 -43.77 -17.97 42.01
C TYR A 4 -42.48 -17.33 41.50
N ALA A 5 -42.06 -16.29 42.23
CA ALA A 5 -40.75 -15.67 42.20
C ALA A 5 -39.75 -16.52 43.00
N LYS A 6 -38.45 -16.41 42.68
CA LYS A 6 -37.38 -16.64 43.66
C LYS A 6 -36.25 -15.62 43.49
N THR A 7 -35.93 -14.98 44.60
CA THR A 7 -35.01 -13.87 44.82
C THR A 7 -33.82 -14.33 45.68
N LYS A 8 -32.74 -13.54 45.67
CA LYS A 8 -31.61 -13.43 46.64
C LYS A 8 -30.39 -14.33 46.34
N MET A 9 -29.13 -13.90 46.50
CA MET A 9 -28.56 -12.96 47.47
C MET A 9 -27.39 -12.12 46.94
N LEU A 10 -27.44 -10.83 47.31
CA LEU A 10 -26.32 -9.90 47.52
C LEU A 10 -25.55 -10.29 48.81
N ARG A 11 -24.22 -10.22 48.81
CA ARG A 11 -23.42 -10.06 50.04
C ARG A 11 -22.31 -9.03 49.83
N ILE A 12 -22.56 -7.87 50.41
CA ILE A 12 -21.56 -6.87 50.81
C ILE A 12 -21.01 -7.31 52.18
N ALA A 13 -19.69 -7.25 52.37
CA ALA A 13 -19.08 -7.21 53.70
C ALA A 13 -17.95 -6.17 53.70
N LEU A 14 -18.24 -5.04 54.33
CA LEU A 14 -17.27 -4.07 54.86
C LEU A 14 -16.62 -4.67 56.10
N PHE A 15 -15.29 -4.56 56.26
CA PHE A 15 -14.67 -4.44 57.58
C PHE A 15 -13.42 -3.55 57.52
N LEU A 16 -13.27 -2.77 58.59
CA LEU A 16 -12.42 -1.60 58.77
C LEU A 16 -10.92 -1.91 58.96
N GLY A 17 -10.10 -1.02 58.38
CA GLY A 17 -9.04 -0.24 59.05
C GLY A 17 -8.02 -0.90 59.97
N LEU A 18 -6.74 -0.84 59.54
CA LEU A 18 -5.48 -0.60 60.29
C LEU A 18 -4.37 -0.80 59.22
N GLY A 19 -3.73 0.23 58.66
CA GLY A 19 -2.83 1.15 59.34
C GLY A 19 -1.42 0.53 59.40
N LEU A 20 -0.59 0.73 58.37
CA LEU A 20 0.86 0.99 58.48
C LEU A 20 1.44 1.25 57.08
N GLY A 21 2.05 2.43 56.90
CA GLY A 21 2.73 2.83 55.67
C GLY A 21 4.05 2.08 55.50
N MET A 22 4.35 1.70 54.26
CA MET A 22 5.68 1.22 53.88
C MET A 22 6.38 2.33 53.08
N LEU A 23 7.41 2.87 53.71
CA LEU A 23 8.34 3.86 53.19
C LEU A 23 9.29 3.13 52.22
N VAL A 24 9.29 3.50 50.93
CA VAL A 24 10.33 3.05 49.99
C VAL A 24 11.48 4.05 50.05
N THR A 25 12.53 3.69 50.79
CA THR A 25 13.83 4.35 50.75
C THR A 25 14.61 3.83 49.56
N THR A 26 14.92 4.67 48.57
CA THR A 26 15.95 4.36 47.58
C THR A 26 17.30 4.83 48.11
N THR A 27 18.17 3.86 48.41
CA THR A 27 19.57 4.09 48.76
C THR A 27 20.35 4.41 47.48
N ALA A 28 20.98 5.59 47.45
CA ALA A 28 21.97 5.96 46.45
C ALA A 28 23.27 5.18 46.70
N ASN A 29 23.74 4.45 45.68
CA ASN A 29 25.05 3.81 45.68
C ASN A 29 26.10 4.77 45.11
N SER A 30 27.19 4.93 45.85
CA SER A 30 28.41 5.66 45.51
C SER A 30 29.30 4.78 44.62
N ILE A 31 29.81 5.33 43.51
CA ILE A 31 31.01 4.85 42.82
C ILE A 31 31.92 6.07 42.59
N ARG A 32 33.20 5.93 42.95
CA ARG A 32 34.27 6.93 42.85
C ARG A 32 35.16 6.68 41.61
N ASP A 33 35.76 7.79 41.16
CA ASP A 33 36.95 7.99 40.31
C ASP A 33 36.78 7.58 38.82
N SER A 34 37.21 8.35 37.81
CA SER A 34 38.37 9.27 37.72
C SER A 34 38.29 10.18 36.47
N ASP A 35 38.95 11.34 36.57
CA ASP A 35 39.56 12.23 35.56
C ASP A 35 38.72 13.09 34.58
N PRO A 36 39.01 14.42 34.49
CA PRO A 36 38.37 15.33 33.55
C PRO A 36 39.21 15.55 32.27
N ILE A 37 38.52 15.59 31.12
CA ILE A 37 39.08 16.07 29.85
C ILE A 37 38.89 17.58 29.78
N THR A 38 40.01 18.31 29.71
CA THR A 38 40.09 19.73 29.38
C THR A 38 39.84 19.95 27.89
N LEU A 39 38.92 20.86 27.55
CA LEU A 39 38.88 21.52 26.25
C LEU A 39 39.24 23.00 26.46
N ASP A 40 40.33 23.35 25.79
CA ASP A 40 40.88 24.67 25.56
C ASP A 40 39.88 25.50 24.74
N ASP A 41 39.69 26.76 25.12
CA ASP A 41 39.72 27.85 24.15
C ASP A 41 39.79 29.21 24.88
N THR A 42 40.95 29.82 24.67
CA THR A 42 41.31 31.21 24.96
C THR A 42 40.41 32.22 24.25
N GLN A 43 39.94 33.26 24.95
CA GLN A 43 40.15 34.69 24.63
C GLN A 43 39.19 35.62 25.39
N ALA A 44 39.74 36.44 26.30
CA ALA A 44 39.42 37.87 26.56
C ALA A 44 40.18 38.26 27.86
N VAL A 45 41.33 38.93 27.76
CA VAL A 45 41.50 40.39 27.93
C VAL A 45 41.00 40.90 29.30
N GLY A 46 41.94 41.43 30.08
CA GLY A 46 41.80 41.99 31.45
C GLY A 46 40.71 43.06 31.62
N THR A 47 40.43 43.56 32.80
CA THR A 47 41.34 43.98 33.89
C THR A 47 40.59 44.01 35.23
N ASP A 48 41.34 43.95 36.32
CA ASP A 48 40.93 44.10 37.72
C ASP A 48 39.92 45.23 37.99
N LEU A 49 39.05 45.02 38.98
CA LEU A 49 38.85 45.92 40.13
C LEU A 49 37.97 45.24 41.20
N GLU A 50 38.49 45.21 42.44
CA GLU A 50 37.87 44.66 43.65
C GLU A 50 36.70 45.52 44.17
N GLY A 51 35.71 44.84 44.77
CA GLY A 51 35.09 45.24 46.05
C GLY A 51 33.95 46.26 46.05
N ARG A 52 32.73 45.79 46.40
CA ARG A 52 32.05 46.12 47.67
C ARG A 52 30.62 45.60 47.71
N ASP A 53 30.29 45.00 48.84
CA ASP A 53 28.94 44.69 49.30
C ASP A 53 28.07 45.95 49.35
N HIS A 54 26.86 45.89 48.79
CA HIS A 54 25.68 46.48 49.44
C HIS A 54 24.40 45.80 48.92
N PHE A 55 23.75 45.05 49.81
CA PHE A 55 22.34 44.70 49.71
C PHE A 55 21.52 45.98 49.69
N ASP A 56 20.72 46.20 48.63
CA ASP A 56 19.46 46.92 48.75
C ASP A 56 18.46 46.44 47.69
N SER A 57 17.24 46.23 48.17
CA SER A 57 16.17 45.51 47.51
C SER A 57 15.30 46.45 46.66
N PHE A 58 15.10 46.13 45.38
CA PHE A 58 13.98 46.65 44.58
C PHE A 58 13.53 45.59 43.56
N PRO A 59 12.24 45.20 43.52
CA PRO A 59 11.76 44.24 42.54
C PRO A 59 11.42 44.99 41.25
N ILE A 60 12.23 44.79 40.20
CA ILE A 60 11.80 45.11 38.83
C ILE A 60 11.44 43.79 38.16
N ILE A 61 10.14 43.56 38.03
CA ILE A 61 9.57 42.47 37.23
C ILE A 61 9.90 42.79 35.76
N PHE A 62 11.03 42.31 35.27
CA PHE A 62 11.25 42.15 33.84
C PHE A 62 10.51 40.89 33.40
N GLN A 63 9.26 41.03 32.96
CA GLN A 63 8.62 40.03 32.12
C GLN A 63 9.42 39.97 30.81
N LYS A 64 10.46 39.11 30.79
CA LYS A 64 11.04 38.63 29.53
C LYS A 64 9.93 37.86 28.83
N PHE A 65 9.25 38.51 27.89
CA PHE A 65 8.50 37.81 26.87
C PHE A 65 9.50 36.94 26.11
N ILE A 66 9.56 35.67 26.47
CA ILE A 66 10.13 34.65 25.59
C ILE A 66 9.18 34.63 24.40
N LYS A 67 9.54 35.37 23.34
CA LYS A 67 8.96 35.13 22.02
C LYS A 67 9.40 33.72 21.64
N LEU A 68 8.54 32.74 21.91
CA LEU A 68 8.63 31.46 21.24
C LEU A 68 8.66 31.79 19.74
N PRO A 69 9.68 31.36 18.99
CA PRO A 69 9.65 31.54 17.55
C PRO A 69 8.36 30.89 17.05
N MET A 70 7.57 31.63 16.27
CA MET A 70 6.50 30.99 15.52
C MET A 70 7.19 30.04 14.56
N ILE A 71 7.24 28.75 14.92
CA ILE A 71 7.65 27.70 14.01
C ILE A 71 6.53 27.61 13.00
N ASN A 72 6.70 28.28 11.86
CA ASN A 72 5.89 27.99 10.69
C ASN A 72 6.27 26.56 10.27
N ILE A 73 5.48 25.59 10.71
CA ILE A 73 5.55 24.22 10.22
C ILE A 73 5.08 24.29 8.78
N PHE A 74 6.04 24.35 7.85
CA PHE A 74 5.77 24.27 6.43
C PHE A 74 5.35 22.81 6.15
N LYS A 75 4.06 22.58 5.96
CA LYS A 75 3.56 21.30 5.49
C LYS A 75 3.77 21.23 3.99
N VAL A 76 4.46 20.20 3.55
CA VAL A 76 4.52 19.82 2.15
C VAL A 76 3.30 18.96 1.87
N ASP A 77 2.52 19.31 0.86
CA ASP A 77 1.39 18.48 0.46
C ASP A 77 1.91 17.16 -0.16
N PRO A 78 1.35 16.00 0.24
CA PRO A 78 1.73 14.72 -0.31
C PRO A 78 1.29 14.63 -1.77
N VAL A 79 2.21 14.97 -2.68
CA VAL A 79 2.02 14.90 -4.13
C VAL A 79 2.88 13.78 -4.72
N PRO A 80 2.39 13.03 -5.72
CA PRO A 80 3.22 12.05 -6.43
C PRO A 80 4.47 12.71 -7.01
N CYS A 81 5.59 12.02 -6.92
CA CYS A 81 6.86 12.44 -7.47
C CYS A 81 7.61 11.24 -8.02
N MET A 82 8.52 11.49 -8.96
CA MET A 82 9.41 10.47 -9.50
C MET A 82 10.82 10.76 -9.02
N CYS A 83 11.47 9.78 -8.39
CA CYS A 83 12.87 9.88 -8.01
C CYS A 83 13.75 9.77 -9.27
N PRO A 84 14.37 10.87 -9.78
CA PRO A 84 15.08 10.89 -11.07
C PRO A 84 16.28 9.94 -11.14
N ILE A 85 16.83 9.60 -9.97
CA ILE A 85 18.00 8.71 -9.83
C ILE A 85 17.58 7.25 -9.91
N SER A 86 16.37 6.96 -9.44
CA SER A 86 15.89 5.61 -9.21
C SER A 86 14.86 5.19 -10.27
N GLY A 87 14.29 6.15 -11.00
CA GLY A 87 13.14 5.96 -11.89
C GLY A 87 11.82 5.63 -11.17
N ALA A 88 11.86 5.24 -9.90
CA ALA A 88 10.68 4.79 -9.19
C ALA A 88 9.91 5.91 -8.50
N ASN A 89 8.63 5.63 -8.32
CA ASN A 89 7.63 6.55 -7.80
C ASN A 89 7.77 6.71 -6.29
N GLY A 90 7.40 7.88 -5.80
CA GLY A 90 7.32 8.20 -4.38
C GLY A 90 6.27 9.28 -4.13
N ILE A 91 6.16 9.70 -2.88
CA ILE A 91 5.31 10.81 -2.47
C ILE A 91 6.17 11.91 -1.86
N CYS A 92 5.82 13.14 -2.18
CA CYS A 92 6.51 14.31 -1.68
C CYS A 92 6.25 14.47 -0.18
N HIS A 93 7.31 14.38 0.62
CA HIS A 93 7.27 14.61 2.06
C HIS A 93 8.39 15.54 2.48
N THR A 94 8.34 16.11 3.69
CA THR A 94 9.54 16.72 4.23
C THR A 94 10.61 15.65 4.45
N GLU A 95 11.88 16.05 4.46
CA GLU A 95 12.98 15.13 4.69
C GLU A 95 12.84 14.39 6.02
N GLN A 96 12.41 15.11 7.07
CA GLN A 96 12.17 14.54 8.39
C GLN A 96 11.00 13.56 8.39
N ASP A 97 9.85 13.93 7.81
CA ASP A 97 8.69 13.04 7.74
C ASP A 97 9.04 11.75 6.99
N CYS A 98 9.84 11.86 5.92
CA CYS A 98 10.29 10.71 5.16
C CYS A 98 11.10 9.74 6.03
N MET A 99 12.05 10.27 6.80
CA MET A 99 12.86 9.46 7.74
C MET A 99 12.00 8.86 8.86
N ASP A 100 11.05 9.62 9.40
CA ASP A 100 10.18 9.18 10.49
C ASP A 100 9.26 8.02 10.05
N MET A 101 8.90 7.96 8.76
CA MET A 101 8.18 6.85 8.15
C MET A 101 9.08 5.67 7.74
N GLY A 102 10.39 5.73 8.03
CA GLY A 102 11.37 4.73 7.55
C GLY A 102 11.60 4.75 6.04
N GLY A 103 11.26 5.87 5.39
CA GLY A 103 11.34 6.04 3.95
C GLY A 103 12.74 6.41 3.44
N PHE A 104 12.93 6.16 2.15
CA PHE A 104 14.16 6.40 1.42
C PHE A 104 13.93 7.50 0.37
N TYR A 105 14.87 8.44 0.27
CA TYR A 105 14.75 9.58 -0.66
C TYR A 105 16.06 9.93 -1.40
N ASN A 106 17.16 9.28 -1.00
CA ASN A 106 18.52 9.50 -1.52
C ASN A 106 19.16 8.21 -2.07
N THR A 107 18.41 7.11 -2.14
CA THR A 107 18.89 5.82 -2.62
C THR A 107 18.36 5.51 -4.03
N PRO A 108 19.16 4.87 -4.90
CA PRO A 108 18.68 4.26 -6.14
C PRO A 108 17.57 3.20 -5.88
N ALA A 109 16.81 2.84 -6.92
CA ALA A 109 15.64 1.95 -6.79
C ALA A 109 16.03 0.47 -6.81
N ASP A 110 17.25 0.21 -7.23
CA ASP A 110 17.85 -1.07 -7.54
C ASP A 110 18.88 -1.44 -6.46
N GLU A 111 18.83 -2.68 -5.97
CA GLU A 111 19.88 -3.23 -5.10
C GLU A 111 21.25 -3.29 -5.79
N GLU A 112 21.30 -3.25 -7.12
CA GLU A 112 22.57 -3.29 -7.87
C GLU A 112 23.42 -2.03 -7.69
N SER A 113 22.79 -0.90 -7.31
CA SER A 113 23.50 0.35 -7.03
C SER A 113 23.95 0.51 -5.56
N LYS A 114 23.72 -0.49 -4.69
CA LYS A 114 24.22 -0.51 -3.28
C LYS A 114 25.75 -0.43 -3.21
N HIS A 115 26.44 -0.81 -4.29
CA HIS A 115 27.90 -0.72 -4.42
C HIS A 115 28.45 0.66 -4.83
N ILE A 116 27.59 1.64 -5.19
CA ILE A 116 27.99 3.02 -5.49
C ILE A 116 27.68 3.91 -4.28
N SER A 117 28.21 3.55 -3.12
CA SER A 117 28.11 4.34 -1.87
C SER A 117 29.06 5.56 -1.86
N LEU A 118 29.73 5.86 -2.98
CA LEU A 118 30.68 6.98 -3.11
C LEU A 118 30.15 8.15 -3.95
N VAL A 119 28.97 8.02 -4.55
CA VAL A 119 28.30 9.14 -5.22
C VAL A 119 27.26 9.69 -4.25
N SER A 120 27.48 10.91 -3.77
CA SER A 120 26.46 11.67 -3.05
C SER A 120 25.30 11.93 -4.01
N HIS A 121 24.26 11.12 -3.92
CA HIS A 121 23.06 11.25 -4.73
C HIS A 121 22.24 12.41 -4.16
N LYS A 122 22.21 13.54 -4.89
CA LYS A 122 21.42 14.70 -4.49
C LYS A 122 19.94 14.27 -4.39
N PRO A 123 19.27 14.48 -3.24
CA PRO A 123 17.88 14.08 -3.09
C PRO A 123 17.01 14.79 -4.12
N SER A 124 16.04 14.07 -4.65
CA SER A 124 15.09 14.66 -5.58
C SER A 124 14.14 15.57 -4.82
N THR A 125 14.13 16.85 -5.18
CA THR A 125 13.31 17.84 -4.49
C THR A 125 11.94 17.94 -5.15
N CYS A 126 10.91 18.04 -4.33
CA CYS A 126 9.52 18.25 -4.74
C CYS A 126 8.89 19.39 -3.91
N GLY A 127 7.63 19.73 -4.16
CA GLY A 127 6.92 20.76 -3.39
C GLY A 127 7.63 22.12 -3.40
N GLY A 128 8.13 22.54 -4.58
CA GLY A 128 8.85 23.82 -4.72
C GLY A 128 10.25 23.86 -4.10
N GLY A 129 10.85 22.72 -3.77
CA GLY A 129 12.18 22.65 -3.15
C GLY A 129 12.14 22.42 -1.63
N HIS A 130 10.95 22.27 -1.06
CA HIS A 130 10.76 22.09 0.38
C HIS A 130 10.53 20.64 0.81
N GLY A 131 10.34 19.73 -0.16
CA GLY A 131 10.18 18.31 0.09
C GLY A 131 11.19 17.46 -0.65
N VAL A 132 11.29 16.20 -0.24
CA VAL A 132 12.01 15.13 -0.91
C VAL A 132 11.02 14.10 -1.44
N CYS A 133 11.36 13.45 -2.54
CA CYS A 133 10.55 12.33 -3.01
C CYS A 133 10.80 11.10 -2.15
N CYS A 134 9.85 10.79 -1.28
CA CYS A 134 9.97 9.74 -0.28
C CYS A 134 9.36 8.44 -0.80
N ARG A 135 10.08 7.34 -0.58
CA ARG A 135 9.57 5.99 -0.80
C ARG A 135 9.59 5.20 0.48
N THR A 136 8.46 4.62 0.85
CA THR A 136 8.35 3.72 2.00
C THR A 136 8.14 2.30 1.52
N ASN A 137 8.73 1.34 2.22
CA ASN A 137 8.53 -0.08 1.99
C ASN A 137 7.99 -0.71 3.28
N ALA A 138 7.15 -1.72 3.13
CA ALA A 138 6.60 -2.54 4.20
C ALA A 138 6.86 -4.01 3.85
N VAL A 139 7.23 -4.79 4.86
CA VAL A 139 7.43 -6.24 4.78
C VAL A 139 6.42 -6.97 5.65
N CYS A 140 6.57 -8.28 5.80
CA CYS A 140 5.66 -9.10 6.60
C CYS A 140 5.56 -8.60 8.05
N GLY A 141 4.33 -8.39 8.53
CA GLY A 141 4.01 -7.96 9.89
C GLY A 141 3.92 -6.44 10.06
N ASP A 142 4.22 -5.66 9.02
CA ASP A 142 4.10 -4.20 9.06
C ASP A 142 2.65 -3.74 8.84
N THR A 143 2.42 -2.43 9.06
CA THR A 143 1.17 -1.75 8.73
C THR A 143 1.45 -0.60 7.76
N ILE A 144 0.79 -0.59 6.62
CA ILE A 144 0.86 0.48 5.63
C ILE A 144 -0.13 1.57 6.02
N THR A 145 0.38 2.70 6.49
CA THR A 145 -0.44 3.89 6.84
C THR A 145 -0.34 4.99 5.79
N ALA A 146 0.76 5.04 5.03
CA ALA A 146 0.99 6.02 3.99
C ALA A 146 0.59 5.48 2.62
N SER A 147 -0.07 6.33 1.81
CA SER A 147 -0.27 6.03 0.40
C SER A 147 1.08 6.00 -0.32
N GLY A 148 1.21 5.20 -1.38
CA GLY A 148 2.45 5.03 -2.14
C GLY A 148 3.51 4.12 -1.51
N THR A 149 3.23 3.48 -0.38
CA THR A 149 4.12 2.48 0.23
C THR A 149 4.13 1.19 -0.59
N TYR A 150 5.31 0.59 -0.72
CA TYR A 150 5.49 -0.70 -1.38
C TYR A 150 5.42 -1.85 -0.37
N PHE A 151 4.51 -2.81 -0.58
CA PHE A 151 4.58 -4.11 0.08
C PHE A 151 5.56 -5.01 -0.69
N THR A 152 6.67 -5.39 -0.05
CA THR A 152 7.77 -6.13 -0.69
C THR A 152 8.04 -7.47 -0.03
N SER A 153 8.55 -8.41 -0.82
CA SER A 153 9.17 -9.63 -0.31
C SER A 153 10.28 -9.29 0.71
N PRO A 154 10.39 -10.02 1.85
CA PRO A 154 11.45 -9.76 2.83
C PRO A 154 12.87 -9.95 2.27
N THR A 155 13.00 -10.82 1.27
CA THR A 155 14.23 -11.06 0.52
C THR A 155 13.86 -11.21 -0.95
N SER A 156 14.75 -10.78 -1.86
CA SER A 156 14.57 -10.99 -3.29
C SER A 156 15.74 -11.81 -3.83
N PRO A 157 15.52 -13.06 -4.31
CA PRO A 157 14.26 -13.79 -4.30
C PRO A 157 13.86 -14.29 -2.90
N TYR A 158 12.56 -14.52 -2.69
CA TYR A 158 11.98 -15.10 -1.49
C TYR A 158 11.77 -16.60 -1.67
N GLY A 159 12.41 -17.40 -0.81
CA GLY A 159 12.39 -18.88 -0.90
C GLY A 159 11.83 -19.58 0.34
N THR A 160 11.23 -18.85 1.28
CA THR A 160 10.71 -19.44 2.53
C THR A 160 9.22 -19.73 2.40
N ALA A 161 8.80 -20.91 2.84
CA ALA A 161 7.39 -21.29 2.95
C ALA A 161 6.75 -20.63 4.18
N GLY A 162 5.48 -20.21 4.07
CA GLY A 162 4.73 -19.65 5.18
C GLY A 162 3.76 -18.56 4.76
N VAL A 163 3.34 -17.77 5.75
CA VAL A 163 2.42 -16.65 5.55
C VAL A 163 3.17 -15.34 5.77
N CYS A 164 3.13 -14.48 4.77
CA CYS A 164 3.55 -13.09 4.86
C CYS A 164 2.32 -12.20 4.71
N SER A 165 2.05 -11.33 5.68
CA SER A 165 0.92 -10.41 5.59
C SER A 165 1.33 -9.00 5.96
N VAL A 166 0.63 -8.02 5.40
CA VAL A 166 0.75 -6.62 5.78
C VAL A 166 -0.65 -6.06 6.03
N ASP A 167 -0.78 -5.25 7.07
CA ASP A 167 -2.03 -4.59 7.42
C ASP A 167 -2.16 -3.29 6.62
N LEU A 168 -3.35 -2.99 6.12
CA LEU A 168 -3.64 -1.71 5.49
C LEU A 168 -4.44 -0.83 6.45
N ALA A 169 -3.98 0.39 6.64
CA ALA A 169 -4.64 1.42 7.43
C ALA A 169 -5.02 2.62 6.52
N PRO A 170 -6.04 2.46 5.65
CA PRO A 170 -6.51 3.55 4.81
C PRO A 170 -7.01 4.72 5.69
N THR A 171 -6.74 5.95 5.25
CA THR A 171 -7.20 7.14 5.97
C THR A 171 -8.70 7.36 5.79
N GLU A 172 -9.31 8.10 6.73
CA GLU A 172 -10.72 8.47 6.64
C GLU A 172 -11.02 9.19 5.30
N GLY A 173 -12.12 8.81 4.64
CA GLY A 173 -12.50 9.34 3.34
C GLY A 173 -11.84 8.63 2.14
N CYS A 174 -11.05 7.58 2.37
CA CYS A 174 -10.64 6.65 1.33
C CYS A 174 -11.74 5.62 1.07
N CYS A 175 -12.08 5.42 -0.21
CA CYS A 175 -13.09 4.44 -0.62
C CYS A 175 -12.48 3.30 -1.43
N LYS A 176 -11.22 3.43 -1.87
CA LYS A 176 -10.55 2.44 -2.70
C LYS A 176 -9.08 2.30 -2.31
N VAL A 177 -8.54 1.12 -2.59
CA VAL A 177 -7.10 0.83 -2.57
C VAL A 177 -6.69 0.40 -3.97
N MET A 178 -5.74 1.09 -4.58
CA MET A 178 -5.10 0.65 -5.82
C MET A 178 -3.82 -0.11 -5.46
N LEU A 179 -3.69 -1.32 -5.99
CA LEU A 179 -2.49 -2.13 -5.91
C LEU A 179 -1.84 -2.17 -7.29
N GLU A 180 -0.60 -1.69 -7.40
CA GLU A 180 0.19 -1.78 -8.63
C GLU A 180 1.27 -2.84 -8.43
N PHE A 181 1.24 -3.91 -9.24
CA PHE A 181 2.18 -5.01 -9.18
C PHE A 181 3.43 -4.67 -10.01
N GLU A 182 4.41 -3.96 -9.44
CA GLU A 182 5.65 -3.65 -10.17
C GLU A 182 6.44 -4.94 -10.49
N THR A 183 6.65 -5.77 -9.48
CA THR A 183 7.03 -7.18 -9.64
C THR A 183 6.03 -8.03 -8.89
N PHE A 184 5.64 -9.16 -9.48
CA PHE A 184 4.78 -10.14 -8.83
C PHE A 184 4.95 -11.47 -9.55
N ASP A 185 5.74 -12.35 -8.94
CA ASP A 185 6.00 -13.70 -9.41
C ASP A 185 5.89 -14.64 -8.20
N LEU A 186 4.79 -15.39 -8.17
CA LEU A 186 4.55 -16.48 -7.24
C LEU A 186 4.51 -17.79 -8.01
N LEU A 187 4.63 -18.92 -7.32
CA LEU A 187 4.45 -20.22 -7.97
C LEU A 187 3.06 -20.27 -8.61
N GLY A 188 3.02 -20.58 -9.91
CA GLY A 188 1.82 -20.55 -10.73
C GLY A 188 0.72 -21.54 -10.31
N PRO A 189 -0.48 -21.36 -10.87
CA PRO A 189 -1.60 -22.27 -10.62
C PRO A 189 -1.32 -23.67 -11.19
N ILE A 190 -1.99 -24.68 -10.63
CA ILE A 190 -2.09 -26.02 -11.19
C ILE A 190 -3.52 -26.18 -11.69
N GLU A 191 -3.70 -26.37 -13.01
CA GLU A 191 -5.03 -26.51 -13.63
C GLU A 191 -5.95 -25.32 -13.27
N GLY A 192 -5.40 -24.10 -13.32
CA GLY A 192 -6.10 -22.85 -13.02
C GLY A 192 -6.31 -22.54 -11.54
N GLU A 193 -6.00 -23.48 -10.64
CA GLU A 193 -6.14 -23.30 -9.19
C GLU A 193 -4.83 -22.89 -8.51
N CYS A 194 -4.90 -21.82 -7.70
CA CYS A 194 -3.79 -21.37 -6.85
C CYS A 194 -3.66 -22.24 -5.59
N THR A 195 -3.25 -23.50 -5.75
CA THR A 195 -3.14 -24.47 -4.65
C THR A 195 -1.84 -24.40 -3.86
N ASN A 196 -0.77 -23.87 -4.46
CA ASN A 196 0.54 -23.78 -3.83
C ASN A 196 0.76 -22.42 -3.16
N ASP A 197 0.97 -21.40 -3.98
CA ASP A 197 1.14 -20.03 -3.53
C ASP A 197 -0.15 -19.26 -3.78
N THR A 198 -0.46 -18.32 -2.89
CA THR A 198 -1.64 -17.46 -3.03
C THR A 198 -1.31 -16.04 -2.60
N PHE A 199 -1.95 -15.08 -3.26
CA PHE A 199 -2.10 -13.71 -2.81
C PHE A 199 -3.59 -13.44 -2.63
N VAL A 200 -3.95 -12.99 -1.43
CA VAL A 200 -5.32 -12.76 -1.02
C VAL A 200 -5.43 -11.36 -0.44
N VAL A 201 -6.53 -10.67 -0.77
CA VAL A 201 -6.90 -9.41 -0.12
C VAL A 201 -8.12 -9.60 0.76
N VAL A 202 -8.02 -9.14 2.00
CA VAL A 202 -9.07 -9.23 3.02
C VAL A 202 -9.59 -7.83 3.34
N GLY A 203 -10.87 -7.74 3.68
CA GLY A 203 -11.49 -6.53 4.23
C GLY A 203 -12.20 -5.65 3.22
N ALA A 204 -12.34 -6.06 1.96
CA ALA A 204 -13.04 -5.26 0.95
C ALA A 204 -14.56 -5.13 1.19
N ASN A 205 -15.20 -4.24 0.43
CA ASN A 205 -16.66 -4.14 0.35
C ASN A 205 -17.25 -5.52 -0.05
N SER A 206 -18.34 -5.94 0.58
CA SER A 206 -18.96 -7.26 0.35
C SER A 206 -19.47 -7.48 -1.07
N ASP A 207 -19.71 -6.40 -1.82
CA ASP A 207 -20.11 -6.46 -3.22
C ASP A 207 -18.92 -6.59 -4.19
N THR A 208 -17.70 -6.55 -3.67
CA THR A 208 -16.46 -6.63 -4.44
C THR A 208 -15.89 -8.03 -4.34
N GLU A 209 -15.99 -8.73 -5.45
CA GLU A 209 -15.35 -10.04 -5.60
C GLU A 209 -13.89 -9.83 -5.98
N ILE A 210 -12.98 -10.29 -5.12
CA ILE A 210 -11.54 -10.17 -5.32
C ILE A 210 -10.99 -11.57 -5.60
N PRO A 211 -10.36 -11.78 -6.76
CA PRO A 211 -9.77 -13.07 -7.06
C PRO A 211 -8.57 -13.36 -6.17
N VAL A 212 -8.39 -14.64 -5.86
CA VAL A 212 -7.11 -15.14 -5.34
C VAL A 212 -6.12 -15.17 -6.50
N LEU A 213 -4.95 -14.60 -6.32
CA LEU A 213 -3.93 -14.52 -7.37
C LEU A 213 -2.72 -15.43 -7.05
N CYS A 214 -2.11 -15.96 -8.10
CA CYS A 214 -0.80 -16.62 -8.07
C CYS A 214 -0.16 -16.48 -9.46
N GLY A 215 1.03 -17.04 -9.67
CA GLY A 215 1.76 -16.90 -10.94
C GLY A 215 2.27 -15.47 -11.19
N GLU A 216 2.50 -15.16 -12.46
CA GLU A 216 3.06 -13.89 -12.92
C GLU A 216 1.97 -12.82 -13.07
N ASN A 217 2.12 -11.71 -12.36
CA ASN A 217 1.21 -10.55 -12.47
C ASN A 217 1.95 -9.22 -12.56
N GLY A 218 3.28 -9.23 -12.79
CA GLY A 218 4.06 -8.02 -12.98
C GLY A 218 3.52 -7.12 -14.09
N GLY A 219 3.57 -5.81 -13.84
CA GLY A 219 3.05 -4.75 -14.70
C GLY A 219 1.53 -4.60 -14.72
N GLN A 220 0.79 -5.35 -13.88
CA GLN A 220 -0.66 -5.21 -13.74
C GLN A 220 -1.03 -4.38 -12.50
N HIS A 221 -2.31 -4.10 -12.34
CA HIS A 221 -2.86 -3.45 -11.16
C HIS A 221 -4.25 -3.96 -10.84
N MET A 222 -4.71 -3.72 -9.62
CA MET A 222 -6.11 -3.89 -9.26
C MET A 222 -6.62 -2.82 -8.29
N TYR A 223 -7.89 -2.47 -8.40
CA TYR A 223 -8.59 -1.55 -7.52
C TYR A 223 -9.56 -2.31 -6.61
N ILE A 224 -9.46 -2.03 -5.33
CA ILE A 224 -10.23 -2.69 -4.29
C ILE A 224 -11.13 -1.66 -3.65
N ASP A 225 -12.43 -1.83 -3.84
CA ASP A 225 -13.43 -1.03 -3.14
C ASP A 225 -13.43 -1.40 -1.65
N ILE A 226 -13.16 -0.41 -0.80
CA ILE A 226 -13.19 -0.51 0.66
C ILE A 226 -14.29 0.39 1.26
N ASP A 227 -15.08 1.07 0.43
CA ASP A 227 -16.21 1.84 0.90
C ASP A 227 -17.20 0.94 1.64
N ASN A 228 -17.79 1.48 2.71
CA ASN A 228 -18.73 0.73 3.56
C ASN A 228 -18.17 -0.56 4.17
N SER A 229 -16.84 -0.74 4.20
CA SER A 229 -16.17 -1.78 4.98
C SER A 229 -15.45 -1.19 6.18
N GLU A 230 -15.57 -1.84 7.34
CA GLU A 230 -14.88 -1.46 8.57
C GLU A 230 -13.53 -2.18 8.76
N GLY A 231 -13.13 -3.02 7.79
CA GLY A 231 -11.93 -3.83 7.88
C GLY A 231 -12.05 -4.99 8.89
N PRO A 232 -10.92 -5.56 9.35
CA PRO A 232 -9.56 -5.16 9.02
C PRO A 232 -9.17 -5.45 7.56
N PHE A 233 -8.25 -4.66 7.02
CA PHE A 233 -7.77 -4.79 5.64
C PHE A 233 -6.38 -5.43 5.63
N HIS A 234 -6.21 -6.53 4.91
CA HIS A 234 -4.94 -7.26 4.86
C HIS A 234 -4.58 -7.63 3.43
N LEU A 235 -3.29 -7.56 3.11
CA LEU A 235 -2.72 -8.25 1.96
C LEU A 235 -1.93 -9.45 2.48
N ILE A 236 -2.22 -10.64 1.96
CA ILE A 236 -1.67 -11.89 2.47
C ILE A 236 -1.06 -12.67 1.31
N VAL A 237 0.24 -12.94 1.39
CA VAL A 237 0.96 -13.88 0.53
C VAL A 237 1.18 -15.16 1.32
N THR A 238 0.68 -16.29 0.84
CA THR A 238 0.99 -17.62 1.38
C THR A 238 1.86 -18.36 0.38
N THR A 239 2.95 -18.97 0.84
CA THR A 239 3.93 -19.66 0.01
C THR A 239 4.09 -21.12 0.43
N SER A 240 4.12 -22.02 -0.55
CA SER A 240 4.35 -23.45 -0.30
C SER A 240 5.81 -23.79 -0.05
N ASP A 241 6.08 -25.02 0.38
CA ASP A 241 7.42 -25.58 0.54
C ASP A 241 8.08 -26.00 -0.78
N THR A 242 7.39 -25.83 -1.91
CA THR A 242 7.95 -26.08 -3.24
C THR A 242 9.06 -25.09 -3.52
N ALA A 243 10.20 -25.61 -4.00
CA ALA A 243 11.35 -24.81 -4.37
C ALA A 243 11.02 -23.94 -5.59
N TYR A 244 10.76 -22.66 -5.32
CA TYR A 244 10.47 -21.63 -6.30
C TYR A 244 11.01 -20.30 -5.80
N LEU A 245 11.56 -19.49 -6.70
CA LEU A 245 12.08 -18.17 -6.38
C LEU A 245 10.95 -17.17 -6.59
N ARG A 246 10.44 -16.61 -5.50
CA ARG A 246 9.30 -15.69 -5.51
C ARG A 246 9.80 -14.26 -5.42
N ASP A 247 9.09 -13.33 -6.01
CA ASP A 247 9.36 -11.91 -5.79
C ASP A 247 8.08 -11.11 -5.92
N TRP A 248 7.86 -10.17 -5.01
CA TRP A 248 6.76 -9.23 -5.13
C TRP A 248 7.16 -7.85 -4.64
N LYS A 249 6.67 -6.86 -5.35
CA LYS A 249 6.79 -5.44 -5.05
C LYS A 249 5.49 -4.77 -5.49
N ILE A 250 4.60 -4.57 -4.53
CA ILE A 250 3.24 -4.11 -4.75
C ILE A 250 3.10 -2.71 -4.19
N LYS A 251 2.88 -1.70 -5.04
CA LYS A 251 2.63 -0.34 -4.56
C LYS A 251 1.18 -0.21 -4.11
N VAL A 252 0.97 0.25 -2.89
CA VAL A 252 -0.34 0.47 -2.30
C VAL A 252 -0.68 1.95 -2.36
N THR A 253 -1.75 2.31 -3.04
CA THR A 253 -2.23 3.70 -3.13
C THR A 253 -3.65 3.80 -2.59
N TYR A 254 -3.85 4.63 -1.56
CA TYR A 254 -5.18 4.94 -1.03
C TYR A 254 -5.87 6.00 -1.88
N VAL A 255 -7.07 5.69 -2.35
CA VAL A 255 -7.83 6.51 -3.30
C VAL A 255 -9.06 7.10 -2.59
N PRO A 256 -9.18 8.44 -2.55
CA PRO A 256 -10.33 9.13 -1.95
C PRO A 256 -11.66 8.77 -2.62
N CYS A 257 -12.75 8.87 -1.85
CA CYS A 257 -14.11 8.74 -2.37
C CYS A 257 -14.39 9.76 -3.49
N GLY A 258 -15.18 9.35 -4.49
CA GLY A 258 -15.47 10.16 -5.68
C GLY A 258 -14.34 10.22 -6.72
N GLY A 259 -13.18 9.61 -6.43
CA GLY A 259 -12.13 9.36 -7.41
C GLY A 259 -12.50 8.27 -8.42
N CYS A 260 -11.75 8.19 -9.51
CA CYS A 260 -11.78 7.06 -10.43
C CYS A 260 -10.97 5.88 -9.86
N PRO A 261 -11.29 4.63 -10.24
CA PRO A 261 -12.38 4.20 -11.13
C PRO A 261 -13.77 4.21 -10.50
N PRO A 262 -14.85 3.99 -11.27
CA PRO A 262 -16.14 3.59 -10.71
C PRO A 262 -16.03 2.35 -9.82
N ASN A 263 -16.99 2.16 -8.91
CA ASN A 263 -17.07 0.93 -8.10
C ASN A 263 -17.18 -0.30 -9.01
N ARG A 264 -16.63 -1.42 -8.55
CA ARG A 264 -16.63 -2.75 -9.20
C ARG A 264 -15.76 -2.86 -10.46
N CYS A 265 -14.89 -1.89 -10.69
CA CYS A 265 -13.85 -1.95 -11.72
C CYS A 265 -12.55 -2.45 -11.10
N LEU A 266 -12.30 -3.77 -11.17
CA LEU A 266 -11.08 -4.34 -10.61
C LEU A 266 -9.84 -3.89 -11.39
N GLN A 267 -9.90 -3.86 -12.72
CA GLN A 267 -8.88 -3.19 -13.54
C GLN A 267 -9.48 -1.91 -14.14
N TYR A 268 -8.67 -0.85 -14.19
CA TYR A 268 -9.08 0.42 -14.80
C TYR A 268 -7.97 1.04 -15.62
N HIS A 269 -8.28 1.37 -16.87
CA HIS A 269 -7.34 1.93 -17.83
C HIS A 269 -7.84 3.30 -18.32
N PRO A 270 -7.31 4.42 -17.79
CA PRO A 270 -7.74 5.75 -18.17
C PRO A 270 -7.17 6.25 -19.49
N GLU A 271 -6.11 5.63 -20.02
CA GLU A 271 -5.45 6.05 -21.25
C GLU A 271 -6.29 5.74 -22.50
N THR A 272 -6.05 6.44 -23.60
CA THR A 272 -6.74 6.17 -24.87
C THR A 272 -6.24 4.91 -25.58
N THR A 273 -5.06 4.42 -25.19
CA THR A 273 -4.44 3.19 -25.71
C THR A 273 -3.63 2.55 -24.59
N GLY A 274 -3.59 1.23 -24.56
CA GLY A 274 -2.76 0.51 -23.59
C GLY A 274 -2.82 -0.99 -23.80
N SER A 275 -2.27 -1.74 -22.86
CA SER A 275 -2.29 -3.20 -22.87
C SER A 275 -3.21 -3.73 -21.79
N ILE A 276 -3.84 -4.88 -22.07
CA ILE A 276 -4.64 -5.65 -21.11
C ILE A 276 -4.21 -7.12 -21.18
N LYS A 277 -4.22 -7.79 -20.03
CA LYS A 277 -4.00 -9.23 -19.94
C LYS A 277 -4.82 -9.81 -18.77
N SER A 278 -5.12 -11.10 -18.83
CA SER A 278 -5.70 -11.81 -17.69
C SER A 278 -4.67 -11.93 -16.56
N PHE A 279 -5.15 -11.99 -15.31
CA PHE A 279 -4.28 -12.36 -14.20
C PHE A 279 -3.66 -13.75 -14.42
N ALA A 280 -2.43 -13.93 -13.96
CA ALA A 280 -1.59 -15.13 -14.12
C ALA A 280 -1.24 -15.55 -15.56
N TYR A 281 -1.54 -14.73 -16.58
CA TYR A 281 -1.17 -15.02 -17.98
C TYR A 281 0.32 -15.42 -18.12
N PRO A 282 0.68 -16.51 -18.84
CA PRO A 282 -0.13 -17.28 -19.79
C PRO A 282 -0.80 -18.53 -19.19
N THR A 283 -1.41 -18.42 -18.01
CA THR A 283 -2.30 -19.44 -17.48
C THR A 283 -3.55 -18.76 -16.93
N MET A 284 -4.72 -19.22 -17.35
CA MET A 284 -5.97 -18.70 -16.83
C MET A 284 -6.19 -19.19 -15.40
N LEU A 285 -6.65 -18.31 -14.53
CA LEU A 285 -7.13 -18.68 -13.21
C LEU A 285 -8.59 -19.10 -13.29
N ASN A 286 -8.98 -20.07 -12.47
CA ASN A 286 -10.36 -20.48 -12.32
C ASN A 286 -11.15 -19.49 -11.46
N ASN A 287 -12.47 -19.59 -11.54
CA ASN A 287 -13.40 -18.87 -10.67
C ASN A 287 -13.19 -17.33 -10.66
N GLN A 288 -12.78 -16.77 -11.80
CA GLN A 288 -12.56 -15.33 -11.92
C GLN A 288 -13.86 -14.63 -12.27
N LYS A 289 -14.14 -13.52 -11.58
CA LYS A 289 -15.26 -12.65 -11.90
C LYS A 289 -14.90 -11.20 -11.62
N TYR A 290 -14.47 -10.49 -12.65
CA TYR A 290 -14.06 -9.11 -12.52
C TYR A 290 -14.32 -8.28 -13.78
N ALA A 291 -14.34 -6.96 -13.61
CA ALA A 291 -14.48 -6.03 -14.73
C ALA A 291 -13.16 -5.29 -15.01
N ILE A 292 -12.82 -5.20 -16.29
CA ILE A 292 -11.84 -4.28 -16.85
C ILE A 292 -12.60 -3.06 -17.37
N CYS A 293 -12.37 -1.92 -16.77
CA CYS A 293 -13.04 -0.67 -17.10
C CYS A 293 -12.10 0.28 -17.83
N PHE A 294 -12.67 1.14 -18.67
CA PHE A 294 -11.91 2.15 -19.42
C PHE A 294 -12.34 3.55 -19.02
N GLY A 295 -11.39 4.48 -19.03
CA GLY A 295 -11.65 5.87 -18.70
C GLY A 295 -12.58 6.55 -19.69
N TYR A 296 -13.39 7.49 -19.19
CA TYR A 296 -14.21 8.33 -20.07
C TYR A 296 -13.36 9.46 -20.66
N VAL A 297 -13.25 9.49 -22.00
CA VAL A 297 -12.58 10.57 -22.74
C VAL A 297 -13.59 11.21 -23.71
N PRO A 298 -13.87 12.52 -23.61
CA PRO A 298 -14.80 13.18 -24.52
C PRO A 298 -14.44 12.98 -25.99
N GLY A 299 -15.41 12.58 -26.81
CA GLY A 299 -15.23 12.32 -28.24
C GLY A 299 -14.82 10.89 -28.58
N TYR A 300 -14.60 10.03 -27.59
CA TYR A 300 -14.40 8.59 -27.78
C TYR A 300 -15.65 7.83 -27.35
N CYS A 301 -16.19 7.02 -28.25
CA CYS A 301 -17.46 6.31 -28.07
C CYS A 301 -17.33 4.78 -28.13
N ASP A 302 -16.18 4.28 -28.60
CA ASP A 302 -15.95 2.85 -28.77
C ASP A 302 -14.55 2.49 -28.31
N ILE A 303 -14.33 1.20 -28.07
CA ILE A 303 -13.01 0.63 -27.85
C ILE A 303 -12.80 -0.54 -28.82
N GLY A 304 -11.67 -0.54 -29.50
CA GLY A 304 -11.16 -1.69 -30.23
C GLY A 304 -10.16 -2.42 -29.35
N VAL A 305 -10.25 -3.74 -29.29
CA VAL A 305 -9.32 -4.59 -28.56
C VAL A 305 -8.74 -5.60 -29.54
N ASP A 306 -7.41 -5.60 -29.65
CA ASP A 306 -6.63 -6.52 -30.46
C ASP A 306 -5.85 -7.46 -29.53
N PHE A 307 -6.34 -8.68 -29.41
CA PHE A 307 -5.67 -9.73 -28.66
C PHE A 307 -4.58 -10.38 -29.49
N THR A 308 -3.37 -10.43 -28.91
CA THR A 308 -2.23 -11.21 -29.42
C THR A 308 -2.26 -12.67 -28.94
N ARG A 309 -3.12 -12.96 -27.96
CA ARG A 309 -3.53 -14.30 -27.55
C ARG A 309 -4.91 -14.18 -26.91
N PHE A 310 -5.85 -15.02 -27.32
CA PHE A 310 -7.17 -15.11 -26.72
C PHE A 310 -7.55 -16.57 -26.63
N ASP A 311 -7.53 -17.10 -25.42
CA ASP A 311 -7.73 -18.51 -25.17
C ASP A 311 -8.60 -18.68 -23.93
N LEU A 312 -9.91 -18.84 -24.12
CA LEU A 312 -10.92 -18.93 -23.06
C LEU A 312 -12.03 -19.91 -23.41
N GLY A 313 -12.36 -20.85 -22.53
CA GLY A 313 -13.56 -21.68 -22.60
C GLY A 313 -13.71 -22.45 -23.92
N ALA A 314 -14.97 -22.62 -24.32
CA ALA A 314 -15.36 -23.43 -25.46
C ALA A 314 -14.82 -22.91 -26.80
N ILE A 315 -14.24 -23.82 -27.60
CA ILE A 315 -13.77 -23.54 -28.98
C ILE A 315 -14.95 -23.54 -29.97
N GLU A 316 -15.94 -24.40 -29.73
CA GLU A 316 -17.17 -24.49 -30.52
C GLU A 316 -18.39 -24.39 -29.61
N GLY A 317 -19.40 -23.62 -30.02
CA GLY A 317 -20.66 -23.48 -29.27
C GLY A 317 -20.76 -22.16 -28.50
N PRO A 318 -21.73 -22.05 -27.56
CA PRO A 318 -21.96 -20.82 -26.81
C PRO A 318 -20.96 -20.63 -25.68
N CYS A 319 -20.55 -19.39 -25.45
CA CYS A 319 -19.70 -19.01 -24.31
C CYS A 319 -20.50 -18.94 -23.00
N THR A 320 -20.50 -20.03 -22.23
CA THR A 320 -21.31 -20.18 -21.01
C THR A 320 -20.53 -20.03 -19.72
N SER A 321 -19.35 -20.63 -19.63
CA SER A 321 -18.48 -20.70 -18.46
C SER A 321 -17.42 -19.61 -18.53
N ASP A 322 -16.40 -19.79 -19.36
CA ASP A 322 -15.30 -18.85 -19.51
C ASP A 322 -15.53 -17.92 -20.70
N PHE A 323 -15.48 -16.61 -20.43
CA PHE A 323 -15.63 -15.62 -21.48
C PHE A 323 -15.16 -14.24 -21.06
N VAL A 324 -14.87 -13.43 -22.07
CA VAL A 324 -14.89 -11.97 -21.96
C VAL A 324 -16.21 -11.48 -22.54
N ALA A 325 -16.93 -10.63 -21.82
CA ALA A 325 -18.15 -10.02 -22.29
C ALA A 325 -18.01 -8.51 -22.47
N ALA A 326 -18.53 -8.01 -23.59
CA ALA A 326 -18.73 -6.60 -23.87
C ALA A 326 -20.23 -6.30 -23.92
N GLY A 327 -20.78 -5.72 -22.85
CA GLY A 327 -22.22 -5.58 -22.71
C GLY A 327 -22.92 -6.94 -22.66
N THR A 328 -23.74 -7.26 -23.66
CA THR A 328 -24.45 -8.55 -23.76
C THR A 328 -23.73 -9.58 -24.62
N GLU A 329 -22.72 -9.17 -25.39
CA GLU A 329 -21.94 -10.06 -26.26
C GLU A 329 -20.88 -10.76 -25.43
N LYS A 330 -20.69 -12.07 -25.68
CA LYS A 330 -19.72 -12.91 -25.00
C LYS A 330 -18.76 -13.52 -26.02
N PHE A 331 -17.49 -13.56 -25.68
CA PHE A 331 -16.41 -14.06 -26.52
C PHE A 331 -15.63 -15.14 -25.76
N CYS A 332 -15.40 -16.26 -26.44
CA CYS A 332 -14.65 -17.44 -26.01
C CYS A 332 -14.05 -18.09 -27.26
N GLY A 333 -13.12 -19.03 -27.08
CA GLY A 333 -12.42 -19.76 -28.12
C GLY A 333 -10.91 -19.69 -27.95
N ASP A 334 -10.19 -20.30 -28.90
CA ASP A 334 -8.73 -20.40 -28.95
C ASP A 334 -8.20 -19.72 -30.21
N PHE A 335 -7.59 -18.55 -30.04
CA PHE A 335 -7.10 -17.70 -31.13
C PHE A 335 -5.70 -17.15 -30.84
N MET A 336 -4.86 -17.18 -31.87
CA MET A 336 -3.58 -16.46 -31.85
C MET A 336 -3.75 -14.96 -32.08
N ASN A 337 -4.78 -14.55 -32.82
CA ASN A 337 -5.14 -13.14 -32.97
C ASN A 337 -6.65 -13.04 -33.00
N PHE A 338 -7.21 -12.18 -32.15
CA PHE A 338 -8.64 -11.96 -32.07
C PHE A 338 -8.91 -10.48 -31.85
N THR A 339 -9.82 -9.91 -32.64
CA THR A 339 -10.21 -8.51 -32.51
C THR A 339 -11.67 -8.45 -32.10
N MET A 340 -11.98 -7.61 -31.12
CA MET A 340 -13.35 -7.26 -30.77
C MET A 340 -13.51 -5.75 -30.63
N GLN A 341 -14.76 -5.31 -30.62
CA GLN A 341 -15.12 -3.92 -30.35
C GLN A 341 -16.19 -3.87 -29.28
N ALA A 342 -16.14 -2.86 -28.43
CA ALA A 342 -17.21 -2.56 -27.49
C ALA A 342 -17.60 -1.08 -27.60
N ASN A 343 -18.90 -0.79 -27.51
CA ASN A 343 -19.45 0.56 -27.70
C ASN A 343 -20.03 1.13 -26.41
N ALA A 344 -20.05 2.46 -26.30
CA ALA A 344 -20.58 3.18 -25.14
C ALA A 344 -22.11 3.38 -25.19
N THR A 345 -22.82 2.78 -26.15
CA THR A 345 -24.24 3.12 -26.44
C THR A 345 -25.19 2.85 -25.27
N ALA A 346 -24.80 1.97 -24.34
CA ALA A 346 -25.61 1.56 -23.19
C ALA A 346 -25.01 1.95 -21.82
N GLY A 347 -23.86 2.65 -21.77
CA GLY A 347 -23.19 2.98 -20.51
C GLY A 347 -21.67 3.08 -20.63
N PRO A 348 -20.93 3.16 -19.51
CA PRO A 348 -19.47 3.11 -19.52
C PRO A 348 -18.99 1.81 -20.17
N ILE A 349 -17.94 1.90 -20.98
CA ILE A 349 -17.35 0.74 -21.64
C ILE A 349 -16.56 -0.07 -20.62
N SER A 350 -16.94 -1.33 -20.45
CA SER A 350 -16.23 -2.30 -19.59
C SER A 350 -16.28 -3.68 -20.22
N LEU A 351 -15.24 -4.47 -19.97
CA LEU A 351 -15.17 -5.88 -20.28
C LEU A 351 -15.34 -6.69 -19.00
N MET A 352 -16.28 -7.62 -18.99
CA MET A 352 -16.45 -8.55 -17.87
C MET A 352 -15.69 -9.84 -18.18
N VAL A 353 -14.79 -10.23 -17.30
CA VAL A 353 -14.05 -11.49 -17.36
C VAL A 353 -14.71 -12.48 -16.42
N MET A 354 -15.02 -13.66 -16.95
CA MET A 354 -15.60 -14.78 -16.23
C MET A 354 -14.77 -16.03 -16.50
N SER A 355 -14.49 -16.81 -15.46
CA SER A 355 -14.10 -18.21 -15.57
C SER A 355 -14.73 -19.06 -14.46
N ASP A 356 -14.84 -20.35 -14.70
CA ASP A 356 -15.22 -21.34 -13.68
C ASP A 356 -14.12 -22.38 -13.45
N ASP A 357 -14.48 -23.52 -12.86
CA ASP A 357 -13.59 -24.64 -12.51
C ASP A 357 -14.08 -25.96 -13.12
N ASP A 358 -14.80 -25.91 -14.24
CA ASP A 358 -15.36 -27.09 -14.88
C ASP A 358 -14.30 -28.06 -15.44
N GLY A 359 -13.07 -27.57 -15.59
CA GLY A 359 -11.91 -28.33 -16.06
C GLY A 359 -12.08 -28.82 -17.50
N GLU A 360 -12.87 -28.14 -18.31
CA GLU A 360 -13.09 -28.51 -19.71
C GLU A 360 -11.78 -28.49 -20.51
N ARG A 361 -10.90 -27.54 -20.23
CA ARG A 361 -9.59 -27.40 -20.86
C ARG A 361 -8.63 -26.61 -19.95
N VAL A 362 -7.37 -26.56 -20.35
CA VAL A 362 -6.38 -25.65 -19.75
C VAL A 362 -6.24 -24.46 -20.71
N GLU A 363 -6.68 -23.31 -20.23
CA GLU A 363 -6.66 -22.03 -20.95
C GLU A 363 -5.40 -21.23 -20.61
N GLU A 364 -4.85 -20.54 -21.60
CA GLU A 364 -3.78 -19.56 -21.37
C GLU A 364 -4.31 -18.19 -20.92
N GLY A 365 -5.61 -17.94 -21.07
CA GLY A 365 -6.23 -16.65 -20.83
C GLY A 365 -6.08 -15.71 -22.02
N PHE A 366 -5.89 -14.41 -21.78
CA PHE A 366 -5.76 -13.44 -22.86
C PHE A 366 -4.69 -12.39 -22.61
N SER A 367 -4.14 -11.86 -23.70
CA SER A 367 -3.21 -10.74 -23.70
C SER A 367 -3.36 -9.95 -25.00
N GLY A 368 -3.37 -8.62 -24.91
CA GLY A 368 -3.61 -7.76 -26.06
C GLY A 368 -3.45 -6.27 -25.77
N THR A 369 -3.84 -5.48 -26.76
CA THR A 369 -3.88 -4.02 -26.68
C THR A 369 -5.26 -3.49 -26.94
N TYR A 370 -5.60 -2.37 -26.32
CA TYR A 370 -6.84 -1.65 -26.59
C TYR A 370 -6.56 -0.27 -27.17
N THR A 371 -7.51 0.24 -27.94
CA THR A 371 -7.53 1.61 -28.47
C THR A 371 -8.95 2.16 -28.39
N MET A 372 -9.12 3.32 -27.76
CA MET A 372 -10.36 4.07 -27.81
C MET A 372 -10.54 4.66 -29.22
N MET A 373 -11.74 4.52 -29.78
CA MET A 373 -12.11 5.01 -31.10
C MET A 373 -13.10 6.17 -30.99
N GLY A 374 -12.98 7.12 -31.91
CA GLY A 374 -13.82 8.30 -31.96
C GLY A 374 -15.26 7.97 -32.31
N CYS A 375 -16.17 8.82 -31.84
CA CYS A 375 -17.49 8.97 -32.44
C CYS A 375 -17.34 9.60 -33.86
#